data_AF-A0A536W482-F1
#
_entry.id   AF-A0A536W482-F1
#
_cell.length_a   1.000
_cell.length_b   1.000
_cell.length_c   1.000
_cell.angle_alpha   90.00
_cell.angle_beta   90.00
_cell.angle_gamma   90.00
#
_symmetry.space_group_name_H-M   'P 1'
#
loop_
_entity.id
_entity.type
_entity.pdbx_description
1 polymer ?
#
loop_
_entity_poly.entity_id
_entity_poly.type
_entity_poly.pdbx_seq_one_letter_code
_entity_poly.pdbx_strand_id
1 'polypeptide(L)' 'MSTPQTRTLNRALERCGGGIALAKALGVTIEVLSGWLAGDDVPPKIYLSALDIVAMGSLGSANLNG' A
#
# COMPACT_ATOMS: atom_id res chain seq x y z
N MET A 1 0.82 -7.32 -17.33
CA MET A 1 0.17 -6.05 -17.73
C MET A 1 0.08 -5.17 -16.49
N SER A 2 0.48 -3.90 -16.57
CA SER A 2 0.51 -3.02 -15.40
C SER A 2 -0.83 -2.26 -15.28
N THR A 3 -1.65 -2.58 -14.28
CA THR A 3 -2.89 -1.87 -14.00
C THR A 3 -2.61 -0.58 -13.22
N PRO A 4 -3.50 0.43 -13.25
CA PRO A 4 -3.39 1.61 -12.39
C PRO A 4 -3.23 1.27 -10.89
N GLN A 5 -3.89 0.19 -10.45
CA GLN A 5 -3.86 -0.31 -9.09
C GLN A 5 -2.47 -0.86 -8.74
N THR A 6 -1.93 -1.76 -9.56
CA THR A 6 -0.58 -2.33 -9.35
C THR A 6 0.48 -1.24 -9.42
N ARG A 7 0.36 -0.23 -10.31
CA ARG A 7 1.29 0.93 -10.34
C ARG A 7 1.22 1.76 -9.07
N THR A 8 0.03 1.98 -8.54
CA THR A 8 -0.15 2.77 -7.31
C THR A 8 0.42 2.04 -6.10
N LEU A 9 0.18 0.74 -5.98
CA LEU A 9 0.78 -0.09 -4.93
C LEU A 9 2.31 -0.11 -5.00
N ASN A 10 2.90 -0.23 -6.20
CA ASN A 10 4.36 -0.16 -6.35
C ASN A 10 4.92 1.21 -5.94
N ARG A 11 4.23 2.32 -6.24
CA ARG A 11 4.64 3.65 -5.76
C ARG A 11 4.51 3.80 -4.24
N ALA A 12 3.44 3.26 -3.67
CA ALA A 12 3.26 3.22 -2.22
C ALA A 12 4.36 2.37 -1.55
N LEU A 13 4.78 1.27 -2.20
CA LEU A 13 5.85 0.38 -1.75
C LEU A 13 7.18 1.14 -1.67
N GLU A 14 7.54 1.87 -2.72
CA GLU A 14 8.72 2.73 -2.78
C GLU A 14 8.67 3.82 -1.69
N ARG A 15 7.51 4.45 -1.49
CA ARG A 15 7.31 5.50 -0.47
C ARG A 15 7.42 4.98 0.96
N CYS A 16 6.88 3.79 1.24
CA CYS A 16 6.95 3.16 2.56
C CYS A 16 8.32 2.54 2.85
N GLY A 17 9.19 2.38 1.86
CA GLY A 17 10.49 1.73 2.02
C GLY A 17 10.45 0.21 2.00
N GLY A 18 9.39 -0.39 1.44
CA GLY A 18 9.28 -1.83 1.22
C GLY A 18 7.97 -2.47 1.67
N GLY A 19 7.85 -3.78 1.40
CA GLY A 19 6.59 -4.53 1.50
C GLY A 19 6.05 -4.63 2.92
N ILE A 20 6.92 -4.88 3.91
CA ILE A 20 6.51 -5.02 5.31
C ILE A 20 5.91 -3.71 5.83
N ALA A 21 6.56 -2.57 5.53
CA ALA A 21 6.08 -1.26 5.95
C ALA A 21 4.76 -0.89 5.27
N LEU A 22 4.62 -1.17 3.97
CA LEU A 22 3.38 -0.94 3.24
C LEU A 22 2.24 -1.84 3.74
N ALA A 23 2.49 -3.13 3.97
CA ALA A 23 1.49 -4.06 4.48
C ALA A 23 0.96 -3.59 5.85
N LYS A 24 1.87 -3.13 6.73
CA LYS A 24 1.50 -2.53 8.01
C LYS A 24 0.67 -1.25 7.83
N ALA A 25 1.06 -0.35 6.91
CA ALA A 25 0.33 0.88 6.64
C ALA A 25 -1.09 0.63 6.09
N LEU A 26 -1.26 -0.45 5.32
CA LEU A 26 -2.56 -0.88 4.76
C LEU A 26 -3.37 -1.78 5.71
N GLY A 27 -2.81 -2.17 6.86
CA GLY A 27 -3.47 -3.06 7.82
C GLY A 27 -3.69 -4.48 7.30
N VAL A 28 -2.80 -5.00 6.47
CA VAL A 28 -2.88 -6.35 5.88
C VAL A 28 -1.61 -7.15 6.06
N THR A 29 -1.65 -8.46 5.75
CA THR A 29 -0.45 -9.30 5.76
C THR A 29 0.39 -9.10 4.49
N ILE A 30 1.66 -9.51 4.55
CA ILE A 30 2.58 -9.41 3.42
C ILE A 30 2.18 -10.34 2.27
N GLU A 31 1.56 -11.49 2.58
CA GLU A 31 1.08 -12.47 1.59
C GLU A 31 -0.05 -11.88 0.75
N VAL A 32 -1.01 -11.22 1.41
CA VAL A 32 -2.13 -10.54 0.73
C VAL A 32 -1.61 -9.42 -0.16
N LEU A 33 -0.68 -8.60 0.35
CA LEU A 33 -0.05 -7.55 -0.45
C LEU A 33 0.72 -8.12 -1.66
N SER A 34 1.39 -9.26 -1.49
CA SER A 34 2.16 -9.90 -2.57
C SER A 34 1.26 -10.38 -3.70
N GLY A 35 0.06 -10.91 -3.39
CA GLY A 35 -0.93 -11.28 -4.42
C GLY A 35 -1.35 -10.07 -5.26
N TRP A 36 -1.66 -8.93 -4.61
CA TRP A 36 -2.00 -7.69 -5.31
C TRP A 36 -0.86 -7.13 -6.17
N LEU A 37 0.39 -7.25 -5.71
CA LEU A 37 1.57 -6.86 -6.49
C LEU A 37 1.82 -7.79 -7.68
N ALA A 38 1.42 -9.07 -7.57
CA ALA A 38 1.47 -10.05 -8.65
C ALA A 38 0.34 -9.85 -9.68
N GLY A 39 -0.68 -9.05 -9.36
CA GLY A 39 -1.76 -8.68 -10.28
C GLY A 39 -3.15 -9.15 -9.88
N ASP A 40 -3.32 -9.68 -8.67
CA ASP A 40 -4.65 -9.99 -8.13
C ASP A 40 -5.50 -8.73 -7.98
N ASP A 41 -6.82 -8.90 -7.99
CA ASP A 41 -7.76 -7.80 -7.85
C ASP A 41 -7.59 -7.10 -6.50
N VAL A 42 -7.31 -5.80 -6.59
CA VAL A 42 -7.12 -4.94 -5.42
C VAL A 42 -8.47 -4.39 -4.96
N PRO A 43 -8.88 -4.60 -3.70
CA PRO A 43 -10.11 -4.01 -3.20
C PRO A 43 -10.10 -2.47 -3.33
N PRO A 44 -11.22 -1.82 -3.74
CA PRO A 44 -11.25 -0.37 -3.95
C PRO A 44 -10.77 0.45 -2.75
N LYS A 45 -11.11 0.02 -1.52
CA LYS A 45 -10.65 0.67 -0.28
C LYS A 45 -9.13 0.70 -0.14
N ILE A 46 -8.46 -0.38 -0.56
CA ILE A 46 -7.00 -0.51 -0.48
C ILE A 46 -6.34 0.38 -1.53
N TYR A 47 -6.91 0.42 -2.73
CA TYR A 47 -6.43 1.31 -3.77
C TYR A 47 -6.47 2.78 -3.33
N LEU A 48 -7.56 3.21 -2.69
CA LEU A 48 -7.67 4.57 -2.13
C LEU A 48 -6.63 4.83 -1.03
N SER A 49 -6.45 3.91 -0.08
CA SER A 49 -5.42 4.05 0.96
C SER A 49 -3.99 4.10 0.38
N ALA A 50 -3.72 3.34 -0.70
CA ALA A 50 -2.43 3.41 -1.39
C ALA A 50 -2.24 4.76 -2.12
N LEU A 51 -3.30 5.33 -2.69
CA LEU A 51 -3.27 6.68 -3.27
C LEU A 51 -2.96 7.73 -2.19
N ASP A 52 -3.59 7.61 -1.03
CA ASP A 52 -3.35 8.50 0.11
C ASP A 52 -1.88 8.47 0.54
N ILE A 53 -1.26 7.29 0.62
CA ILE A 53 0.17 7.12 0.94
C ILE A 53 1.07 7.74 -0.15
N VAL A 54 0.68 7.66 -1.42
CA VAL A 54 1.45 8.23 -2.53
C VAL A 54 1.33 9.76 -2.57
N ALA A 55 0.14 10.29 -2.28
CA ALA A 55 -0.17 11.72 -2.30
C ALA A 55 0.36 12.45 -1.06
N MET A 56 0.19 11.85 0.12
CA MET A 56 0.73 12.33 1.39
C MET A 56 2.08 11.66 1.59
N GLY A 57 3.17 12.28 1.12
CA GLY A 57 4.50 11.71 1.27
C GLY A 57 4.77 11.25 2.70
N SER A 58 4.81 9.93 2.92
CA SER A 58 4.98 9.22 4.20
C SER A 58 4.37 9.97 5.41
N LEU A 59 3.15 9.58 5.81
CA LEU A 59 2.64 9.87 7.15
C LEU A 59 3.54 9.16 8.18
N GLY A 60 4.68 9.78 8.45
CA GLY A 60 5.47 9.53 9.64
C GLY A 60 4.59 9.79 10.85
N SER A 61 4.49 8.80 11.73
CA SER A 61 3.90 8.92 13.08
C SER A 61 2.40 9.22 13.15
N ALA A 62 1.54 8.26 12.79
CA ALA A 62 0.30 8.08 13.53
C ALA A 62 0.55 7.09 14.69
N ASN A 63 1.07 7.63 15.79
CA ASN A 63 1.12 6.98 17.09
C ASN A 63 -0.32 6.77 17.56
N LEU A 64 -0.89 5.58 17.35
CA LEU A 64 -2.16 5.17 17.95
C LEU A 64 -1.85 4.45 19.28
N ASN A 65 -1.54 5.25 20.30
CA ASN A 65 -1.82 4.90 21.69
C ASN A 65 -2.87 5.89 22.18
N GLY A 66 -4.10 5.40 22.32
CA GLY A 66 -5.26 6.09 22.87
C GLY A 66 -6.37 5.07 23.03
#